data_AF-A0A1M6KIP2-F1
#
_entry.id   AF-A0A1M6KIP2-F1
#
_cell.length_a   1.000
_cell.length_b   1.000
_cell.length_c   1.000
_cell.angle_alpha   90.00
_cell.angle_beta   90.00
_cell.angle_gamma   90.00
#
_symmetry.space_group_name_H-M   'P 1'
#
loop_
_entity.id
_entity.type
_entity.pdbx_description
1 polymer ?
#
loop_
_entity_poly.entity_id
_entity_poly.type
_entity_poly.pdbx_seq_one_letter_code
_entity_poly.pdbx_strand_id
1 'polypeptide(L)'
;MLLKIGIQLMVSFFFGKGGEISTNRLEDQEISVLALHLLQNCMIYINTLMVQKILSEKEWKKVMLPEDYRALTPLFYTHINPYGSFDLNMDERIPIDF
;
A
#
# COMPACT_ATOMS: atom_id res chain seq x y z
N MET A 1 15.90 -5.09 2.69
CA MET A 1 15.96 -4.60 1.29
C MET A 1 14.57 -4.31 0.72
N LEU A 2 13.59 -5.22 0.86
CA LEU A 2 12.19 -5.01 0.42
C LEU A 2 11.48 -3.84 1.15
N LEU A 3 11.67 -3.71 2.46
CA LEU A 3 11.15 -2.57 3.26
C LEU A 3 11.69 -1.21 2.76
N LYS A 4 12.93 -1.14 2.26
CA LYS A 4 13.52 0.10 1.73
C LYS A 4 12.89 0.53 0.40
N ILE A 5 12.46 -0.42 -0.43
CA ILE A 5 11.82 -0.14 -1.73
C ILE A 5 10.38 0.36 -1.53
N GLY A 6 9.63 -0.26 -0.61
CA GLY A 6 8.27 0.19 -0.27
C GLY A 6 8.23 1.60 0.32
N ILE A 7 9.19 1.92 1.20
CA ILE A 7 9.34 3.27 1.77
C ILE A 7 9.69 4.31 0.69
N GLN A 8 10.60 3.99 -0.25
CA GLN A 8 11.03 4.91 -1.31
C GLN A 8 9.89 5.29 -2.28
N LEU A 9 9.03 4.33 -2.64
CA LEU A 9 7.88 4.58 -3.51
C LEU A 9 6.81 5.45 -2.83
N MET A 10 6.60 5.28 -1.53
CA MET A 10 5.62 6.09 -0.79
C MET A 10 6.11 7.50 -0.45
N VAL A 11 7.40 7.67 -0.21
CA VAL A 11 8.01 9.02 -0.10
C VAL A 11 7.81 9.82 -1.40
N SER A 12 7.83 9.16 -2.57
CA SER A 12 7.56 9.81 -3.85
C SER A 12 6.10 10.24 -4.03
N PHE A 13 5.17 9.58 -3.33
CA PHE A 13 3.73 9.84 -3.37
C PHE A 13 3.33 11.13 -2.66
N PHE A 14 3.97 11.46 -1.54
CA PHE A 14 3.62 12.60 -0.69
C PHE A 14 4.39 13.88 -1.06
N PHE A 15 5.60 13.74 -1.60
CA PHE A 15 6.55 14.85 -1.78
C PHE A 15 6.94 15.05 -3.25
N GLY A 16 5.96 15.23 -4.15
CA GLY A 16 6.23 15.43 -5.58
C GLY A 16 7.51 16.24 -5.86
N LYS A 17 8.40 15.69 -6.70
CA LYS A 17 9.85 16.00 -6.82
C LYS A 17 10.77 15.34 -5.78
N GLY A 18 10.59 14.04 -5.52
CA GLY A 18 11.69 13.21 -5.02
C GLY A 18 11.83 13.07 -3.52
N GLY A 19 10.81 13.36 -2.71
CA GLY A 19 10.83 13.00 -1.30
C GLY A 19 11.29 14.07 -0.33
N GLU A 20 11.54 15.30 -0.79
CA GLU A 20 12.07 16.36 0.08
C GLU A 20 10.98 16.98 0.96
N ILE A 21 11.16 16.82 2.26
CA ILE A 21 10.47 17.62 3.28
C ILE A 21 11.04 19.04 3.21
N SER A 22 10.44 19.89 2.39
CA SER A 22 10.91 21.26 2.11
C SER A 22 10.55 22.26 3.22
N THR A 23 9.99 21.82 4.34
CA THR A 23 9.70 22.66 5.51
C THR A 23 10.81 22.54 6.54
N ASN A 24 11.31 23.68 7.02
CA ASN A 24 12.33 23.75 8.08
C ASN A 24 11.71 23.65 9.50
N ARG A 25 10.40 23.39 9.59
CA ARG A 25 9.63 23.29 10.84
C ARG A 25 9.46 21.83 11.22
N LEU A 26 10.16 21.39 12.26
CA LEU A 26 10.17 20.00 12.73
C LEU A 26 8.76 19.42 12.98
N GLU A 27 7.85 20.22 13.53
CA GLU A 27 6.46 19.82 13.78
C GLU A 27 5.72 19.41 12.49
N ASP A 28 5.88 20.18 11.42
CA ASP A 28 5.26 19.89 10.13
C ASP A 28 5.89 18.65 9.47
N GLN A 29 7.19 18.42 9.71
CA GLN A 29 7.89 17.21 9.26
C GLN A 29 7.34 15.97 9.98
N GLU A 30 7.16 16.05 11.30
CA GLU A 30 6.64 14.96 12.12
C GLU A 30 5.24 14.55 11.69
N ILE A 31 4.33 15.51 11.50
CA ILE A 31 2.97 15.25 11.01
C ILE A 31 3.01 14.59 9.64
N SER A 32 3.87 15.06 8.74
CA SER A 32 4.00 14.49 7.39
C SER A 32 4.49 13.04 7.43
N VAL A 33 5.47 12.72 8.29
CA VAL A 33 5.98 11.35 8.48
C VAL A 33 4.91 10.44 9.08
N LEU A 34 4.17 10.92 10.08
CA LEU A 34 3.07 10.16 10.70
C LEU A 34 1.94 9.87 9.70
N ALA A 35 1.52 10.88 8.93
CA ALA A 35 0.52 10.72 7.88
C ALA A 35 0.98 9.72 6.81
N LEU A 36 2.27 9.76 6.44
CA LEU A 36 2.86 8.81 5.51
C LEU A 36 2.84 7.38 6.06
N HIS A 37 3.19 7.19 7.33
CA HIS A 37 3.11 5.88 7.98
C HIS A 37 1.68 5.35 8.07
N LEU A 38 0.70 6.21 8.32
CA LEU A 38 -0.70 5.81 8.29
C LEU A 38 -1.09 5.32 6.89
N LEU A 39 -0.74 6.08 5.84
CA LEU A 39 -1.01 5.68 4.47
C LEU A 39 -0.31 4.35 4.13
N GLN A 40 0.92 4.13 4.62
CA GLN A 40 1.65 2.86 4.45
C GLN A 40 0.87 1.68 5.02
N ASN A 41 0.32 1.85 6.22
CA ASN A 41 -0.47 0.81 6.86
C ASN A 41 -1.78 0.55 6.12
N CYS A 42 -2.48 1.60 5.67
CA CYS A 42 -3.70 1.46 4.88
C CYS A 42 -3.43 0.70 3.57
N MET A 43 -2.36 1.03 2.87
CA MET A 43 -1.92 0.36 1.64
C MET A 43 -1.66 -1.14 1.86
N ILE A 44 -0.86 -1.46 2.89
CA ILE A 44 -0.53 -2.85 3.24
C ILE A 44 -1.80 -3.63 3.64
N TYR A 45 -2.72 -2.98 4.34
CA TYR A 45 -3.97 -3.59 4.75
C TYR A 45 -4.84 -3.98 3.56
N ILE A 46 -5.07 -3.05 2.61
CA ILE A 46 -5.84 -3.35 1.39
C ILE A 46 -5.15 -4.44 0.57
N ASN A 47 -3.83 -4.39 0.40
CA ASN A 47 -3.09 -5.44 -0.31
C ASN A 47 -3.26 -6.82 0.33
N THR A 48 -3.29 -6.87 1.67
CA THR A 48 -3.52 -8.11 2.42
C THR A 48 -4.93 -8.65 2.16
N LEU A 49 -5.95 -7.78 2.20
CA LEU A 49 -7.33 -8.17 1.91
C LEU A 49 -7.51 -8.68 0.48
N MET A 50 -6.88 -8.02 -0.50
CA MET A 50 -6.92 -8.47 -1.90
C MET A 50 -6.32 -9.87 -2.06
N VAL A 51 -5.17 -10.14 -1.42
CA VAL A 51 -4.54 -11.46 -1.44
C VAL A 51 -5.44 -12.50 -0.75
N GLN A 52 -6.02 -12.17 0.41
CA GLN A 52 -6.95 -13.06 1.11
C GLN A 52 -8.15 -13.44 0.25
N LYS A 53 -8.73 -12.47 -0.48
CA LYS A 53 -9.84 -12.71 -1.40
C LYS A 53 -9.46 -13.71 -2.49
N ILE A 54 -8.33 -13.50 -3.17
CA ILE A 54 -7.83 -14.41 -4.23
C ILE A 54 -7.56 -15.81 -3.66
N LEU A 55 -6.88 -15.90 -2.52
CA LEU A 55 -6.55 -17.20 -1.88
C LEU A 55 -7.79 -17.94 -1.34
N SER A 56 -8.92 -17.24 -1.16
CA SER A 56 -10.18 -17.88 -0.74
C SER A 56 -10.80 -18.73 -1.86
N GLU A 57 -10.49 -18.43 -3.13
CA GLU A 57 -11.03 -19.11 -4.29
C GLU A 57 -10.52 -20.56 -4.40
N LYS A 58 -11.37 -21.47 -4.88
CA LYS A 58 -11.08 -22.91 -4.87
C LYS A 58 -9.92 -23.31 -5.78
N GLU A 59 -9.63 -22.52 -6.80
CA GLU A 59 -8.56 -22.79 -7.77
C GLU A 59 -7.19 -22.68 -7.11
N TRP A 60 -6.96 -21.61 -6.35
CA TRP A 60 -5.69 -21.35 -5.67
C TRP A 60 -5.39 -22.35 -4.56
N LYS A 61 -6.42 -22.89 -3.89
CA LYS A 61 -6.24 -23.94 -2.87
C LYS A 61 -5.59 -25.23 -3.40
N LYS A 62 -5.73 -25.52 -4.70
CA LYS A 62 -5.13 -26.70 -5.34
C LYS A 62 -3.74 -26.44 -5.94
N VAL A 63 -3.40 -25.17 -6.15
CA VAL A 63 -2.18 -24.75 -6.84
C VAL A 63 -1.07 -24.38 -5.85
N MET A 64 -1.41 -23.73 -4.74
CA MET A 64 -0.44 -23.18 -3.79
C MET A 64 0.24 -24.28 -2.95
N LEU A 65 1.57 -24.29 -2.96
CA LEU A 65 2.42 -25.11 -2.10
C LEU A 65 2.76 -24.39 -0.79
N PRO A 66 3.19 -25.11 0.27
CA PRO A 66 3.63 -24.49 1.52
C PRO A 66 4.75 -23.45 1.37
N GLU A 67 5.60 -23.61 0.36
CA GLU A 67 6.63 -22.65 -0.03
C GLU A 67 6.02 -21.32 -0.54
N ASP A 68 4.97 -21.39 -1.34
CA ASP A 68 4.31 -20.22 -1.92
C ASP A 68 3.64 -19.37 -0.85
N TYR A 69 2.98 -19.99 0.13
CA TYR A 69 2.40 -19.28 1.27
C TYR A 69 3.44 -18.50 2.09
N ARG A 70 4.68 -19.00 2.17
CA ARG A 70 5.79 -18.32 2.85
C ARG A 70 6.38 -17.18 2.02
N ALA A 71 6.21 -17.22 0.70
CA ALA A 71 6.66 -16.19 -0.22
C ALA A 71 5.64 -15.04 -0.41
N LEU A 72 4.41 -15.20 0.09
CA LEU A 72 3.39 -14.15 0.02
C LEU A 72 3.87 -12.86 0.69
N THR A 73 3.68 -11.75 -0.01
CA THR A 73 4.01 -10.42 0.50
C THR A 73 2.92 -9.42 0.11
N PRO A 74 2.45 -8.57 1.05
CA PRO A 74 1.49 -7.52 0.74
C PRO A 74 2.17 -6.26 0.16
N LEU A 75 3.45 -6.31 -0.19
CA LEU A 75 4.24 -5.14 -0.61
C LEU A 75 4.23 -4.89 -2.14
N PHE A 76 3.28 -5.46 -2.87
CA PHE A 76 3.13 -5.21 -4.31
C PHE A 76 2.46 -3.85 -4.57
N TYR A 77 2.88 -3.17 -5.64
CA TYR A 77 2.49 -1.78 -5.91
C TYR A 77 2.11 -1.53 -7.38
N THR A 78 2.12 -2.55 -8.23
CA THR A 78 1.84 -2.44 -9.67
C THR A 78 0.43 -1.97 -10.00
N HIS A 79 -0.53 -2.18 -9.10
CA HIS A 79 -1.92 -1.74 -9.26
C HIS A 79 -2.14 -0.27 -8.84
N ILE A 80 -1.10 0.40 -8.31
CA ILE A 80 -1.17 1.76 -7.84
C ILE A 80 -0.86 2.72 -8.99
N ASN A 81 -1.72 3.72 -9.22
CA ASN A 81 -1.44 4.82 -10.14
C ASN A 81 -1.08 6.11 -9.36
N PRO A 82 0.20 6.52 -9.30
CA PRO A 82 0.64 7.71 -8.56
C PRO A 82 0.20 9.05 -9.18
N TYR A 83 -0.21 9.03 -10.45
CA TYR A 83 -0.62 10.25 -11.17
C TYR A 83 -2.12 10.22 -11.53
N GLY A 84 -2.87 9.25 -10.99
CA GLY A 84 -4.30 9.14 -11.21
C GLY A 84 -5.07 10.20 -10.42
N SER A 85 -6.08 10.80 -11.06
CA SER A 85 -7.13 11.53 -10.34
C SER A 85 -8.09 10.52 -9.72
N PHE A 86 -8.34 10.63 -8.41
CA PHE A 86 -9.32 9.82 -7.70
C PHE A 86 -10.45 10.71 -7.23
N ASP A 87 -11.64 10.55 -7.82
CA ASP A 87 -12.85 11.20 -7.34
C ASP A 87 -13.36 10.44 -6.12
N LEU A 88 -13.09 11.00 -4.94
CA LEU A 88 -13.47 10.40 -3.67
C LEU A 88 -14.99 10.45 -3.48
N ASN A 89 -15.64 9.29 -3.62
CA ASN A 89 -17.01 9.09 -3.19
C ASN A 89 -17.03 8.40 -1.82
N MET A 90 -17.47 9.11 -0.77
CA MET A 90 -17.52 8.59 0.61
C MET A 90 -18.66 7.59 0.84
N ASP A 91 -19.65 7.57 -0.06
CA ASP A 91 -20.77 6.61 -0.04
C ASP A 91 -20.39 5.28 -0.71
N GLU A 92 -19.28 5.26 -1.46
CA GLU A 92 -18.76 4.07 -2.10
C GLU A 92 -17.81 3.31 -1.17
N ARG A 93 -17.81 1.98 -1.28
CA ARG A 93 -16.89 1.10 -0.56
C ARG A 93 -16.15 0.24 -1.57
N ILE A 94 -14.89 -0.05 -1.25
CA ILE A 94 -14.09 -0.99 -2.05
C ILE A 94 -14.82 -2.35 -2.04
N PRO A 95 -15.07 -2.99 -3.20
CA PRO A 95 -15.83 -4.23 -3.28
C PRO A 95 -15.01 -5.45 -2.85
N ILE A 96 -14.65 -5.48 -1.57
CA ILE A 96 -13.95 -6.59 -0.91
C ILE A 96 -14.93 -7.24 0.07
N ASP A 97 -15.13 -8.54 -0.08
CA ASP A 97 -15.99 -9.34 0.79
C ASP A 97 -15.22 -9.69 2.08
N PHE A 98 -15.90 -9.62 3.23
CA PHE A 98 -15.34 -9.91 4.56
C PHE A 98 -15.64 -11.36 4.99
#